data_AF-A0A9W6Y722-F1
#
_entry.id   AF-A0A9W6Y722-F1
#
_cell.length_a   1.000
_cell.length_b   1.000
_cell.length_c   1.000
_cell.angle_alpha   90.00
_cell.angle_beta   90.00
_cell.angle_gamma   90.00
#
_symmetry.space_group_name_H-M   'P 1'
#
loop_
_entity.id
_entity.type
_entity.pdbx_description
1 polymer ?
#
loop_
_entity_poly.entity_id
_entity_poly.type
_entity_poly.pdbx_seq_one_letter_code
_entity_poly.pdbx_strand_id
1 'polypeptide(L)'
;MPKDAGKVRTEANAAAAQASAAAKTNWHKLVEKLKTGRQPKPLDKSNMEWRTAFTNAEKAGQLKGTTEAQVVKVTEDAAQAMAKNPSKWRYVWKTLKITFGAMLTALIVVGLNAMFS
;
A
#
# COMPACT_ATOMS: atom_id res chain seq x y z
N MET A 1 -12.79 28.66 -19.02
CA MET A 1 -12.97 27.47 -18.16
C MET A 1 -11.90 26.44 -18.52
N PRO A 2 -10.99 26.06 -17.61
CA PRO A 2 -9.90 25.15 -17.96
C PRO A 2 -10.46 23.74 -18.20
N LYS A 3 -10.37 23.26 -19.44
CA LYS A 3 -10.83 21.93 -19.87
C LYS A 3 -9.96 20.78 -19.31
N ASP A 4 -8.79 21.10 -18.76
CA ASP A 4 -7.81 20.13 -18.26
C ASP A 4 -8.09 19.55 -16.87
N ALA A 5 -8.82 20.28 -16.02
CA ALA A 5 -9.05 19.83 -14.64
C ALA A 5 -9.92 18.55 -14.55
N GLY A 6 -10.81 18.34 -15.53
CA GLY A 6 -11.64 17.13 -15.61
C GLY A 6 -10.86 15.90 -16.05
N LYS A 7 -9.92 16.07 -16.99
CA LYS A 7 -9.09 14.98 -17.54
C LYS A 7 -8.09 14.46 -16.51
N VAL A 8 -7.40 15.36 -15.81
CA VAL A 8 -6.43 15.02 -14.75
C VAL A 8 -7.12 14.28 -13.59
N ARG A 9 -8.34 14.69 -13.19
CA ARG A 9 -9.11 13.99 -12.15
C ARG A 9 -9.56 12.60 -12.57
N THR A 10 -9.86 12.40 -13.85
CA THR A 10 -10.31 11.11 -14.38
C THR A 10 -9.14 10.13 -14.51
N GLU A 11 -7.99 10.59 -14.97
CA GLU A 11 -6.75 9.81 -15.07
C GLU A 11 -6.20 9.44 -13.67
N ALA A 12 -6.24 10.36 -12.71
CA ALA A 12 -5.87 10.07 -11.32
C ALA A 12 -6.80 9.05 -10.65
N ASN A 13 -8.10 9.09 -10.94
CA ASN A 13 -9.07 8.11 -10.45
C ASN A 13 -8.87 6.73 -11.11
N ALA A 14 -8.53 6.68 -12.40
CA ALA A 14 -8.21 5.43 -13.10
C ALA A 14 -6.91 4.80 -12.56
N ALA A 15 -5.87 5.60 -12.33
CA ALA A 15 -4.62 5.14 -11.72
C ALA A 15 -4.84 4.63 -10.28
N ALA A 16 -5.66 5.33 -9.48
CA ALA A 16 -6.02 4.89 -8.13
C ALA A 16 -6.84 3.59 -8.15
N ALA A 17 -7.71 3.39 -9.15
CA ALA A 17 -8.47 2.16 -9.33
C ALA A 17 -7.58 0.98 -9.74
N GLN A 18 -6.63 1.18 -10.67
CA GLN A 18 -5.65 0.16 -11.04
C GLN A 18 -4.71 -0.19 -9.88
N ALA A 19 -4.21 0.81 -9.15
CA ALA A 19 -3.41 0.60 -7.94
C ALA A 19 -4.19 -0.18 -6.88
N SER A 20 -5.49 0.11 -6.72
CA SER A 20 -6.37 -0.64 -5.81
C SER A 20 -6.57 -2.09 -6.23
N ALA A 21 -6.70 -2.37 -7.53
CA ALA A 21 -6.87 -3.71 -8.06
C ALA A 21 -5.58 -4.55 -7.90
N ALA A 22 -4.42 -3.99 -8.26
CA ALA A 22 -3.12 -4.62 -8.07
C ALA A 22 -2.83 -4.88 -6.59
N ALA A 23 -3.12 -3.90 -5.72
CA ALA A 23 -2.98 -4.05 -4.28
C ALA A 23 -3.87 -5.19 -3.74
N LYS A 24 -5.12 -5.31 -4.21
CA LYS A 24 -6.00 -6.39 -3.74
C LYS A 24 -5.43 -7.77 -4.05
N THR A 25 -4.89 -7.95 -5.26
CA THR A 25 -4.26 -9.21 -5.68
C THR A 25 -2.99 -9.50 -4.88
N ASN A 26 -2.11 -8.51 -4.72
CA ASN A 26 -0.87 -8.65 -3.95
C ASN A 26 -1.14 -8.95 -2.48
N TRP A 27 -2.19 -8.33 -1.92
CA TRP A 27 -2.62 -8.60 -0.55
C TRP A 27 -3.10 -10.03 -0.34
N HIS A 28 -3.83 -10.60 -1.30
CA HIS A 28 -4.28 -11.99 -1.16
C HIS A 28 -3.09 -12.96 -1.14
N LYS A 29 -2.11 -12.76 -2.03
CA LYS A 29 -0.86 -13.53 -2.05
C LYS A 29 -0.06 -13.37 -0.74
N LEU A 30 -0.04 -12.17 -0.19
CA LEU A 30 0.60 -11.89 1.11
C LEU A 30 -0.03 -12.68 2.24
N VAL A 31 -1.36 -12.71 2.30
CA VAL A 31 -2.10 -13.47 3.30
C VAL A 31 -1.82 -14.97 3.15
N GLU A 32 -1.74 -15.50 1.93
CA GLU A 32 -1.37 -16.90 1.70
C GLU A 32 0.04 -17.21 2.21
N LYS A 33 1.04 -16.35 1.90
CA LYS A 33 2.41 -16.49 2.43
C LYS A 33 2.44 -16.44 3.96
N LEU A 34 1.65 -15.57 4.58
CA LEU A 34 1.51 -15.48 6.04
C LEU A 34 0.88 -16.73 6.65
N LYS A 35 -0.14 -17.30 5.99
CA LYS A 35 -0.74 -18.57 6.41
C LYS A 35 0.24 -19.73 6.36
N THR A 36 1.24 -19.68 5.47
CA THR A 36 2.34 -20.66 5.44
C THR A 36 3.39 -20.46 6.57
N GLY A 37 3.14 -19.55 7.51
CA GLY A 37 4.03 -19.29 8.65
C GLY A 37 5.24 -18.42 8.33
N ARG A 38 5.31 -17.84 7.12
CA ARG A 38 6.39 -16.93 6.75
C ARG A 38 6.24 -15.65 7.58
N GLN A 39 7.30 -15.27 8.29
CA GLN A 39 7.33 -14.02 9.04
C GLN A 39 7.69 -12.83 8.14
N PRO A 40 7.08 -11.66 8.34
CA PRO A 40 7.49 -10.44 7.64
C PRO A 40 8.90 -10.04 8.05
N LYS A 41 9.75 -9.73 7.07
CA LYS A 41 11.03 -9.05 7.30
C LYS A 41 10.80 -7.54 7.47
N PRO A 42 11.75 -6.80 8.06
CA PRO A 42 11.75 -5.33 8.01
C PRO A 42 11.67 -4.83 6.56
N LEU A 43 11.01 -3.69 6.35
CA LEU A 43 10.86 -3.15 5.01
C LEU A 43 12.21 -2.63 4.55
N ASP A 44 12.76 -3.23 3.49
CA ASP A 44 13.96 -2.69 2.87
C ASP A 44 13.60 -1.40 2.10
N LYS A 45 13.99 -0.27 2.67
CA LYS A 45 13.82 1.05 2.05
C LYS A 45 14.63 1.19 0.75
N SER A 46 15.58 0.31 0.51
CA SER A 46 16.35 0.23 -0.74
C SER A 46 15.58 -0.49 -1.85
N ASN A 47 14.43 -1.10 -1.55
CA ASN A 47 13.60 -1.78 -2.53
C ASN A 47 13.11 -0.79 -3.60
N MET A 48 13.54 -1.01 -4.85
CA MET A 48 13.25 -0.13 -5.98
C MET A 48 11.75 -0.05 -6.30
N GLU A 49 10.98 -1.13 -6.14
CA GLU A 49 9.53 -1.11 -6.39
C GLU A 49 8.82 -0.21 -5.39
N TRP A 50 9.16 -0.36 -4.11
CA TRP A 50 8.56 0.45 -3.06
C TRP A 50 8.98 1.93 -3.15
N ARG A 51 10.27 2.22 -3.41
CA ARG A 51 10.73 3.61 -3.62
C ARG A 51 10.05 4.26 -4.83
N THR A 52 9.88 3.52 -5.92
CA THR A 52 9.19 4.02 -7.11
C THR A 52 7.72 4.33 -6.80
N ALA A 53 7.04 3.42 -6.10
CA ALA A 53 5.66 3.61 -5.69
C ALA A 53 5.50 4.81 -4.74
N PHE A 54 6.41 4.97 -3.77
CA PHE A 54 6.44 6.09 -2.84
C PHE A 54 6.65 7.41 -3.59
N THR A 55 7.66 7.47 -4.45
CA THR A 55 7.98 8.66 -5.27
C THR A 55 6.81 9.05 -6.17
N ASN A 56 6.11 8.09 -6.77
CA ASN A 56 4.94 8.35 -7.60
C ASN A 56 3.76 8.89 -6.77
N ALA A 57 3.52 8.34 -5.59
CA ALA A 57 2.48 8.82 -4.68
C ALA A 57 2.80 10.24 -4.15
N GLU A 58 4.08 10.54 -3.91
CA GLU A 58 4.55 11.86 -3.50
C GLU A 58 4.37 12.88 -4.64
N LYS A 59 4.84 12.56 -5.85
CA LYS A 59 4.67 13.41 -7.05
C LYS A 59 3.20 13.67 -7.38
N ALA A 60 2.32 12.72 -7.13
CA ALA A 60 0.89 12.89 -7.31
C ALA A 60 0.23 13.78 -6.23
N GLY A 61 0.97 14.23 -5.22
CA GLY A 61 0.45 15.01 -4.10
C GLY A 61 -0.50 14.20 -3.20
N GLN A 62 -0.51 12.88 -3.33
CA GLN A 62 -1.50 12.00 -2.69
C GLN A 62 -1.11 11.62 -1.26
N LEU A 63 0.12 11.91 -0.84
CA LEU A 63 0.61 11.61 0.51
C LEU A 63 0.16 12.63 1.57
N LYS A 64 -0.46 13.77 1.22
CA LYS A 64 -1.00 14.79 2.16
C LYS A 64 -0.14 15.05 3.42
N GLY A 65 1.19 15.13 3.27
CA GLY A 65 2.12 15.36 4.39
C GLY A 65 2.53 14.12 5.18
N THR A 66 2.17 12.92 4.73
CA THR A 66 2.67 11.65 5.28
C THR A 66 4.12 11.47 4.86
N THR A 67 5.02 11.31 5.83
CA THR A 67 6.44 11.10 5.54
C THR A 67 6.74 9.65 5.18
N GLU A 68 7.87 9.42 4.50
CA GLU A 68 8.38 8.09 4.19
C GLU A 68 8.47 7.22 5.45
N ALA A 69 9.00 7.76 6.54
CA ALA A 69 9.11 7.07 7.81
C ALA A 69 7.75 6.65 8.40
N GLN A 70 6.71 7.47 8.25
CA GLN A 70 5.36 7.11 8.69
C GLN A 70 4.79 5.98 7.84
N VAL A 71 4.97 6.02 6.51
CA VAL A 71 4.50 4.94 5.62
C VAL A 71 5.21 3.63 5.96
N VAL A 72 6.53 3.66 6.18
CA VAL A 72 7.31 2.48 6.58
C VAL A 72 6.78 1.91 7.89
N LYS A 73 6.60 2.76 8.92
CA LYS A 73 6.12 2.32 10.23
C LYS A 73 4.72 1.69 10.15
N VAL A 74 3.81 2.31 9.40
CA VAL A 74 2.47 1.75 9.18
C VAL A 74 2.54 0.42 8.43
N THR A 75 3.47 0.29 7.49
CA THR A 75 3.70 -0.95 6.75
C THR A 75 4.19 -2.06 7.67
N GLU A 76 5.15 -1.76 8.55
CA GLU A 76 5.66 -2.69 9.58
C GLU A 76 4.58 -3.08 10.59
N ASP A 77 3.82 -2.12 11.11
CA ASP A 77 2.72 -2.37 12.05
C ASP A 77 1.63 -3.24 11.40
N ALA A 78 1.29 -2.99 10.13
CA ALA A 78 0.37 -3.82 9.38
C ALA A 78 0.92 -5.25 9.21
N ALA A 79 2.21 -5.38 8.89
CA ALA A 79 2.88 -6.67 8.75
C ALA A 79 2.83 -7.48 10.06
N GLN A 80 3.15 -6.83 11.19
CA GLN A 80 3.08 -7.45 12.51
C GLN A 80 1.66 -7.82 12.91
N ALA A 81 0.68 -6.94 12.65
CA ALA A 81 -0.72 -7.22 12.92
C ALA A 81 -1.22 -8.44 12.13
N MET A 82 -0.82 -8.55 10.86
CA MET A 82 -1.11 -9.72 10.02
C MET A 82 -0.39 -10.98 10.50
N ALA A 83 0.87 -10.87 10.96
CA ALA A 83 1.64 -12.00 11.49
C ALA A 83 1.06 -12.54 12.80
N LYS A 84 0.61 -11.66 13.70
CA LYS A 84 -0.01 -12.03 14.98
C LYS A 84 -1.38 -12.67 14.79
N ASN A 85 -2.15 -12.20 13.81
CA ASN A 85 -3.50 -12.70 13.56
C ASN A 85 -3.79 -12.76 12.05
N PRO A 86 -3.28 -13.79 11.35
CA PRO A 86 -3.50 -13.93 9.91
C PRO A 86 -4.98 -14.02 9.59
N SER A 87 -5.82 -14.62 10.44
CA SER A 87 -7.28 -14.70 10.26
C SER A 87 -8.01 -13.35 10.23
N LYS A 88 -7.41 -12.27 10.77
CA LYS A 88 -7.99 -10.92 10.81
C LYS A 88 -7.47 -10.00 9.71
N TRP A 89 -6.75 -10.52 8.71
CA TRP A 89 -6.23 -9.75 7.58
C TRP A 89 -7.28 -8.86 6.91
N ARG A 90 -8.53 -9.34 6.81
CA ARG A 90 -9.63 -8.60 6.19
C ARG A 90 -9.95 -7.31 6.93
N TYR A 91 -9.80 -7.33 8.26
CA TYR A 91 -9.98 -6.16 9.11
C TYR A 91 -8.83 -5.17 8.92
N VAL A 92 -7.59 -5.65 8.90
CA VAL A 92 -6.40 -4.82 8.64
C VAL A 92 -6.52 -4.10 7.29
N TRP A 93 -6.87 -4.83 6.22
CA TRP A 93 -7.11 -4.25 4.90
C TRP A 93 -8.21 -3.18 4.91
N LYS A 94 -9.33 -3.46 5.59
CA LYS A 94 -10.46 -2.53 5.68
C LYS A 94 -10.09 -1.27 6.44
N THR A 95 -9.39 -1.40 7.57
CA THR A 95 -8.89 -0.27 8.36
C THR A 95 -7.92 0.57 7.54
N LEU A 96 -6.95 -0.04 6.86
CA LEU A 96 -6.01 0.68 5.98
C LEU A 96 -6.73 1.50 4.92
N LYS A 97 -7.71 0.88 4.24
CA LYS A 97 -8.47 1.55 3.18
C LYS A 97 -9.33 2.71 3.70
N ILE A 98 -9.86 2.61 4.92
CA ILE A 98 -10.65 3.67 5.56
C ILE A 98 -9.74 4.80 6.06
N THR A 99 -8.68 4.46 6.78
CA THR A 99 -7.80 5.45 7.44
C THR A 99 -6.94 6.21 6.44
N PHE A 100 -6.37 5.51 5.46
CA PHE A 100 -5.37 6.09 4.55
C PHE A 100 -5.85 6.22 3.10
N GLY A 101 -7.03 5.69 2.78
CA GLY A 101 -7.55 5.69 1.42
C GLY A 101 -6.85 4.69 0.49
N ALA A 102 -7.31 4.65 -0.76
CA ALA A 102 -6.87 3.67 -1.75
C ALA A 102 -5.38 3.75 -2.09
N MET A 103 -4.83 4.96 -2.24
CA MET A 103 -3.46 5.18 -2.71
C MET A 103 -2.43 4.74 -1.67
N LEU A 104 -2.55 5.19 -0.41
CA LEU A 104 -1.64 4.78 0.65
C LEU A 104 -1.76 3.28 0.95
N THR A 105 -2.99 2.74 0.89
CA THR A 105 -3.20 1.29 1.07
C THR A 105 -2.43 0.52 0.00
N ALA A 106 -2.49 0.95 -1.26
CA ALA A 106 -1.72 0.31 -2.33
C ALA A 106 -0.20 0.37 -2.07
N LEU A 107 0.30 1.51 -1.60
CA LEU A 107 1.71 1.69 -1.25
C LEU A 107 2.15 0.78 -0.10
N ILE A 108 1.34 0.68 0.95
CA ILE A 108 1.58 -0.23 2.09
C ILE A 108 1.60 -1.68 1.62
N VAL A 109 0.74 -2.05 0.68
CA VAL A 109 0.67 -3.41 0.15
C VAL A 109 1.89 -3.74 -0.72
N VAL A 110 2.38 -2.77 -1.50
CA VAL A 110 3.65 -2.93 -2.23
C VAL A 110 4.80 -3.13 -1.23
N GLY A 111 4.84 -2.35 -0.15
CA GLY A 111 5.84 -2.50 0.90
C GLY A 111 5.76 -3.86 1.59
N LEU A 112 4.56 -4.31 1.95
CA LEU A 112 4.36 -5.66 2.47
C LEU A 112 4.86 -6.71 1.47
N ASN A 113 4.53 -6.59 0.18
CA ASN A 113 5.02 -7.55 -0.82
C ASN A 113 6.55 -7.63 -0.85
N ALA A 114 7.24 -6.49 -0.74
CA ALA A 114 8.69 -6.44 -0.61
C ALA A 114 9.22 -7.15 0.66
N MET A 115 8.51 -7.06 1.79
CA MET A 115 8.90 -7.74 3.04
C MET A 115 8.75 -9.27 2.99
N PHE A 116 7.88 -9.78 2.13
CA PHE A 116 7.59 -11.21 1.96
C PHE A 116 8.16 -11.79 0.66
N SER A 117 9.00 -11.04 -0.05
CA SER A 117 9.74 -11.50 -1.22
C SER A 117 11.08 -12.14 -0.86
#